data_AF-R7BYS4-F1
#
_entry.id   AF-R7BYS4-F1
#
_cell.length_a   1.000
_cell.length_b   1.000
_cell.length_c   1.000
_cell.angle_alpha   90.00
_cell.angle_beta   90.00
_cell.angle_gamma   90.00
#
_symmetry.space_group_name_H-M   'P 1'
#
loop_
_entity.id
_entity.type
_entity.pdbx_description
1 polymer ?
#
loop_
_entity_poly.entity_id
_entity_poly.type
_entity_poly.pdbx_seq_one_letter_code
_entity_poly.pdbx_strand_id
1 'polypeptide(L)'
;MSGLVDFTRRRLLKLPFAAAIAGSGTAVAAATGVHHVSLELGGSFHGERLARMMAEKNYRDGAFHNLPGGTRGPAVAESRWKKITKAFAEKPEGVKPSAPVAHQKTDLSSVRNGEMLWLGHSAFYLRAEGLSIAVDPALAAACPIPGFFEPFKGADVYRAEDIPPLDVLLITHDHYDHLDYPTIAAIRSRVKRVVCPLGVGAHFEAWGYDPERITETVWYESVRLAPNLELTCLPSQHFSGRTMTMNTTLWAGFMFDIAGYKLYLSGDGGYGPHFKAVRDMFGRIDFAVLEDGQYNKEWSDIHLMPADWKLALTDIAPAVVMPCHNAKYALSRHVWTEPLTAALDNARSVRIPVTTPLIGSRIALADPAAAGKIWWPEKP
;
A
#
# COMPACT_ATOMS: atom_id res chain seq x y z
N MET A 1 38.66 16.39 -2.64
CA MET A 1 38.87 14.95 -2.94
C MET A 1 37.52 14.28 -2.84
N SER A 2 36.91 14.07 -4.00
CA SER A 2 35.54 13.60 -4.21
C SER A 2 35.46 12.08 -4.04
N GLY A 3 34.80 11.62 -2.98
CA GLY A 3 34.38 10.22 -2.84
C GLY A 3 33.03 10.04 -3.50
N LEU A 4 33.01 9.86 -4.83
CA LEU A 4 31.84 9.32 -5.53
C LEU A 4 31.69 7.85 -5.08
N VAL A 5 30.61 7.57 -4.37
CA VAL A 5 30.19 6.19 -4.08
C VAL A 5 29.75 5.58 -5.41
N ASP A 6 30.50 4.57 -5.87
CA ASP A 6 30.23 3.84 -7.10
C ASP A 6 29.02 2.91 -6.91
N PHE A 7 27.85 3.33 -7.38
CA PHE A 7 26.60 2.57 -7.35
C PHE A 7 26.54 1.45 -8.41
N THR A 8 27.58 1.26 -9.25
CA THR A 8 27.53 0.32 -10.38
C THR A 8 27.95 -1.11 -10.04
N ARG A 9 28.55 -1.36 -8.86
CA ARG A 9 29.00 -2.70 -8.48
C ARG A 9 27.95 -3.45 -7.67
N ARG A 10 27.08 -4.18 -8.37
CA ARG A 10 26.45 -5.38 -7.80
C ARG A 10 27.55 -6.32 -7.30
N ARG A 11 27.73 -6.45 -5.99
CA ARG A 11 28.21 -7.73 -5.46
C ARG A 11 27.08 -8.71 -5.72
N LEU A 12 27.20 -9.50 -6.78
CA LEU A 12 26.49 -10.76 -6.90
C LEU A 12 26.81 -11.56 -5.64
N LEU A 13 25.94 -11.49 -4.63
CA LEU A 13 25.94 -12.47 -3.56
C LEU A 13 25.55 -13.79 -4.22
N LYS A 14 26.57 -14.58 -4.55
CA LYS A 14 26.41 -16.02 -4.75
C LYS A 14 25.78 -16.54 -3.46
N LEU A 15 24.49 -16.84 -3.47
CA LEU A 15 23.92 -17.69 -2.44
C LEU A 15 24.74 -18.98 -2.42
N PRO A 16 25.29 -19.42 -1.27
CA PRO A 16 25.86 -20.74 -1.18
C PRO A 16 24.68 -21.71 -1.05
N PHE A 17 24.13 -22.16 -2.17
CA PHE A 17 23.20 -23.29 -2.18
C PHE A 17 23.84 -24.43 -2.95
N ALA A 18 24.53 -25.29 -2.20
CA ALA A 18 24.82 -26.64 -2.64
C ALA A 18 23.50 -27.43 -2.64
N ALA A 19 22.78 -27.41 -3.76
CA ALA A 19 21.75 -28.40 -4.05
C ALA A 19 22.27 -29.27 -5.19
N ALA A 20 22.64 -30.51 -4.87
CA ALA A 20 22.89 -31.53 -5.88
C ALA A 20 21.58 -31.80 -6.62
N ILE A 21 21.49 -31.32 -7.87
CA ILE A 21 20.33 -31.50 -8.74
C ILE A 21 20.44 -32.88 -9.40
N ALA A 22 19.66 -33.83 -8.93
CA ALA A 22 19.27 -35.01 -9.71
C ALA A 22 17.80 -34.83 -10.14
N GLY A 23 17.58 -34.62 -11.44
CA GLY A 23 16.25 -34.50 -12.05
C GLY A 23 16.09 -33.26 -12.93
N SER A 24 15.98 -33.44 -14.25
CA SER A 24 15.79 -32.35 -15.22
C SER A 24 14.49 -31.57 -15.02
N GLY A 25 13.43 -32.19 -14.47
CA GLY A 25 12.15 -31.52 -14.17
C GLY A 25 12.21 -30.56 -12.98
N THR A 26 12.97 -30.88 -11.92
CA THR A 26 13.15 -30.02 -10.74
C THR A 26 14.08 -28.84 -11.02
N ALA A 27 15.07 -29.03 -11.90
CA ALA A 27 15.97 -27.95 -12.33
C ALA A 27 15.25 -26.85 -13.11
N VAL A 28 14.36 -27.24 -14.04
CA VAL A 28 13.57 -26.28 -14.83
C VAL A 28 12.61 -25.52 -13.92
N ALA A 29 11.85 -26.21 -13.06
CA ALA A 29 10.93 -25.58 -12.11
C ALA A 29 11.64 -24.63 -11.12
N ALA A 30 12.84 -25.00 -10.65
CA ALA A 30 13.66 -24.14 -9.80
C ALA A 30 14.18 -22.91 -10.58
N ALA A 31 14.58 -23.08 -11.84
CA ALA A 31 15.04 -21.98 -12.68
C ALA A 31 13.90 -21.00 -13.05
N THR A 32 12.70 -21.48 -13.38
CA THR A 32 11.52 -20.62 -13.58
C THR A 32 11.13 -19.92 -12.28
N GLY A 33 11.14 -20.63 -11.14
CA GLY A 33 10.87 -20.01 -9.84
C GLY A 33 11.85 -18.89 -9.50
N VAL A 34 13.16 -19.11 -9.71
CA VAL A 34 14.21 -18.09 -9.49
C VAL A 34 14.06 -16.90 -10.45
N HIS A 35 13.72 -17.16 -11.72
CA HIS A 35 13.47 -16.09 -12.70
C HIS A 35 12.23 -15.26 -12.31
N HIS A 36 11.13 -15.89 -11.90
CA HIS A 36 9.92 -15.18 -11.50
C HIS A 36 10.18 -14.28 -10.28
N VAL A 37 10.83 -14.80 -9.23
CA VAL A 37 11.23 -14.01 -8.05
C VAL A 37 12.12 -12.83 -8.45
N SER A 38 13.04 -13.02 -9.40
CA SER A 38 13.92 -11.96 -9.88
C SER A 38 13.19 -10.81 -10.56
N LEU A 39 12.04 -11.05 -11.21
CA LEU A 39 11.26 -9.99 -11.86
C LEU A 39 10.50 -9.16 -10.84
N GLU A 40 9.96 -9.79 -9.79
CA GLU A 40 9.19 -9.09 -8.75
C GLU A 40 10.02 -8.09 -7.95
N LEU A 41 11.35 -8.24 -7.90
CA LEU A 41 12.24 -7.28 -7.24
C LEU A 41 12.23 -5.89 -7.90
N GLY A 42 11.82 -5.80 -9.17
CA GLY A 42 11.75 -4.56 -9.93
C GLY A 42 13.11 -4.00 -10.36
N GLY A 43 13.09 -2.73 -10.80
CA GLY A 43 14.24 -2.02 -11.35
C GLY A 43 15.13 -1.28 -10.34
N SER A 44 16.22 -0.72 -10.85
CA SER A 44 17.13 0.19 -10.14
C SER A 44 17.02 1.60 -10.74
N PHE A 45 17.24 2.63 -9.93
CA PHE A 45 17.17 4.03 -10.36
C PHE A 45 18.56 4.58 -10.72
N HIS A 46 18.61 5.38 -11.77
CA HIS A 46 19.82 5.99 -12.33
C HIS A 46 19.44 7.27 -13.09
N GLY A 47 20.43 8.06 -13.53
CA GLY A 47 20.19 9.23 -14.39
C GLY A 47 19.36 10.31 -13.71
N GLU A 48 18.42 10.89 -14.46
CA GLU A 48 17.59 12.02 -14.00
C GLU A 48 16.77 11.70 -12.75
N ARG A 49 16.23 10.47 -12.64
CA ARG A 49 15.51 10.02 -11.45
C ARG A 49 16.40 10.05 -10.21
N LEU A 50 17.60 9.48 -10.29
CA LEU A 50 18.54 9.48 -9.17
C LEU A 50 18.98 10.92 -8.82
N ALA A 51 19.20 11.77 -9.82
CA ALA A 51 19.51 13.18 -9.58
C ALA A 51 18.37 13.90 -8.84
N ARG A 52 17.11 13.64 -9.23
CA ARG A 52 15.93 14.16 -8.53
C ARG A 52 15.85 13.64 -7.11
N MET A 53 16.06 12.34 -6.89
CA MET A 53 16.08 11.75 -5.55
C MET A 53 17.14 12.42 -4.66
N MET A 54 18.37 12.59 -5.16
CA MET A 54 19.46 13.23 -4.42
C MET A 54 19.22 14.73 -4.11
N ALA A 55 18.29 15.38 -4.82
CA ALA A 55 17.90 16.75 -4.55
C ALA A 55 16.87 16.87 -3.41
N GLU A 56 16.19 15.77 -3.06
CA GLU A 56 15.17 15.78 -2.01
C GLU A 56 15.77 15.86 -0.61
N LYS A 57 15.22 16.73 0.23
CA LYS A 57 15.72 16.93 1.61
C LYS A 57 15.57 15.69 2.50
N ASN A 58 14.58 14.86 2.20
CA ASN A 58 14.33 13.61 2.93
C ASN A 58 15.10 12.42 2.34
N TYR A 59 15.90 12.60 1.30
CA TYR A 59 16.80 11.58 0.76
C TYR A 59 18.25 11.84 1.20
N ARG A 60 18.82 10.93 1.98
CA ARG A 60 20.19 11.01 2.49
C ARG A 60 20.77 9.62 2.71
N ASP A 61 22.08 9.48 2.51
CA ASP A 61 22.81 8.22 2.67
C ASP A 61 22.23 7.05 1.85
N GLY A 62 21.69 7.36 0.66
CA GLY A 62 21.11 6.37 -0.26
C GLY A 62 19.69 5.91 0.11
N ALA A 63 19.02 6.57 1.06
CA ALA A 63 17.69 6.21 1.54
C ALA A 63 16.80 7.43 1.75
N PHE A 64 15.48 7.25 1.60
CA PHE A 64 14.47 8.17 2.09
C PHE A 64 14.26 8.03 3.60
N HIS A 65 13.84 9.12 4.23
CA HIS A 65 13.61 9.21 5.68
C HIS A 65 12.26 9.86 5.97
N ASN A 66 11.60 9.40 7.03
CA ASN A 66 10.38 10.01 7.52
C ASN A 66 10.60 11.46 7.98
N LEU A 67 9.52 12.25 7.96
CA LEU A 67 9.49 13.54 8.65
C LEU A 67 9.70 13.34 10.16
N PRO A 68 10.33 14.29 10.86
CA PRO A 68 10.46 14.21 12.31
C PRO A 68 9.07 14.30 12.99
N GLY A 69 8.95 13.72 14.20
CA GLY A 69 7.76 13.87 15.05
C GLY A 69 6.80 12.67 15.09
N GLY A 70 7.13 11.53 14.47
CA GLY A 70 6.39 10.27 14.67
C GLY A 70 6.33 9.83 16.14
N THR A 71 5.33 9.02 16.51
CA THR A 71 5.03 8.65 17.93
C THR A 71 6.19 8.00 18.66
N ARG A 72 7.17 7.42 17.97
CA ARG A 72 8.28 6.69 18.61
C ARG A 72 9.57 6.93 17.83
N GLY A 73 10.66 7.18 18.56
CA GLY A 73 12.00 7.32 18.01
C GLY A 73 12.44 6.07 17.24
N PRO A 74 13.53 6.14 16.45
CA PRO A 74 13.99 5.01 15.65
C PRO A 74 14.10 3.77 16.53
N ALA A 75 13.52 2.65 16.09
CA ALA A 75 13.59 1.38 16.79
C ALA A 75 15.02 1.13 17.31
N VAL A 76 15.16 0.94 18.62
CA VAL A 76 16.46 0.67 19.27
C VAL A 76 17.15 -0.47 18.52
N ALA A 77 18.41 -0.22 18.14
CA ALA A 77 19.31 -1.00 17.28
C ALA A 77 19.64 -2.43 17.73
N GLU A 78 18.72 -3.15 18.35
CA GLU A 78 18.64 -4.58 18.12
C GLU A 78 18.08 -4.77 16.71
N SER A 79 18.76 -5.56 15.89
CA SER A 79 18.35 -5.88 14.51
C SER A 79 16.83 -6.05 14.43
N ARG A 80 16.14 -5.06 13.84
CA ARG A 80 14.69 -5.04 13.58
C ARG A 80 14.25 -6.37 12.96
N TRP A 81 15.11 -6.92 12.09
CA TRP A 81 14.98 -8.26 11.51
C TRP A 81 14.94 -9.39 12.54
N LYS A 82 15.76 -9.38 13.59
CA LYS A 82 15.76 -10.40 14.66
C LYS A 82 14.48 -10.36 15.51
N LYS A 83 13.91 -9.17 15.74
CA LYS A 83 12.63 -9.00 16.45
C LYS A 83 11.47 -9.45 15.58
N ILE A 84 11.46 -9.05 14.31
CA ILE A 84 10.49 -9.48 13.30
C ILE A 84 10.53 -11.01 13.14
N THR A 85 11.69 -11.62 12.89
CA THR A 85 11.77 -13.09 12.69
C THR A 85 11.33 -13.89 13.91
N LYS A 86 11.67 -13.43 15.13
CA LYS A 86 11.19 -14.05 16.37
C LYS A 86 9.67 -13.87 16.52
N ALA A 87 9.13 -12.70 16.21
CA ALA A 87 7.71 -12.42 16.29
C ALA A 87 6.90 -13.29 15.31
N PHE A 88 7.37 -13.49 14.08
CA PHE A 88 6.71 -14.34 13.09
C PHE A 88 6.80 -15.85 13.37
N ALA A 89 7.67 -16.29 14.30
CA ALA A 89 7.73 -17.68 14.73
C ALA A 89 6.55 -18.06 15.65
N GLU A 90 6.02 -17.10 16.39
CA GLU A 90 4.85 -17.27 17.26
C GLU A 90 3.59 -16.87 16.48
N LYS A 91 2.70 -17.83 16.21
CA LYS A 91 1.43 -17.61 15.50
C LYS A 91 0.27 -17.66 16.49
N PRO A 92 -0.21 -16.52 17.01
CA PRO A 92 -1.44 -16.48 17.79
C PRO A 92 -2.60 -17.15 17.06
N GLU A 93 -3.50 -17.76 17.81
CA GLU A 93 -4.75 -18.26 17.26
C GLU A 93 -5.59 -17.10 16.72
N GLY A 94 -6.31 -17.31 15.62
CA GLY A 94 -7.18 -16.28 15.02
C GLY A 94 -6.49 -15.22 14.15
N VAL A 95 -5.19 -15.34 13.86
CA VAL A 95 -4.49 -14.47 12.87
C VAL A 95 -5.02 -14.66 11.45
N LYS A 96 -5.61 -15.83 11.17
CA LYS A 96 -6.29 -16.14 9.91
C LYS A 96 -7.76 -16.49 10.20
N PRO A 97 -8.68 -16.18 9.29
CA PRO A 97 -10.09 -16.48 9.48
C PRO A 97 -10.34 -17.99 9.39
N SER A 98 -11.27 -18.47 10.23
CA SER A 98 -11.71 -19.87 10.24
C SER A 98 -12.67 -20.22 9.08
N ALA A 99 -13.32 -19.20 8.50
CA ALA A 99 -14.19 -19.29 7.33
C ALA A 99 -13.76 -18.28 6.23
N PRO A 100 -14.25 -18.41 4.99
CA PRO A 100 -14.00 -17.40 3.97
C PRO A 100 -14.46 -16.00 4.42
N VAL A 101 -13.64 -14.99 4.15
CA VAL A 101 -13.98 -13.57 4.39
C VAL A 101 -15.22 -13.21 3.57
N ALA A 102 -16.17 -12.52 4.21
CA ALA A 102 -17.39 -12.09 3.56
C ALA A 102 -17.07 -11.09 2.43
N HIS A 103 -17.61 -11.34 1.25
CA HIS A 103 -17.32 -10.57 0.06
C HIS A 103 -18.54 -10.54 -0.88
N GLN A 104 -18.48 -9.63 -1.84
CA GLN A 104 -19.35 -9.57 -3.00
C GLN A 104 -18.49 -9.35 -4.24
N LYS A 105 -18.82 -10.03 -5.35
CA LYS A 105 -18.14 -9.81 -6.63
C LYS A 105 -18.94 -8.83 -7.48
N THR A 106 -18.59 -7.55 -7.41
CA THR A 106 -19.13 -6.53 -8.32
C THR A 106 -18.23 -6.39 -9.54
N ASP A 107 -18.82 -6.35 -10.74
CA ASP A 107 -18.11 -6.08 -12.00
C ASP A 107 -17.53 -4.65 -11.99
N LEU A 108 -16.20 -4.53 -12.08
CA LEU A 108 -15.49 -3.25 -12.04
C LEU A 108 -15.83 -2.35 -13.24
N SER A 109 -16.24 -2.91 -14.38
CA SER A 109 -16.68 -2.13 -15.54
C SER A 109 -18.02 -1.43 -15.32
N SER A 110 -18.81 -1.91 -14.36
CA SER A 110 -20.15 -1.39 -14.05
C SER A 110 -20.16 -0.28 -12.98
N VAL A 111 -19.00 0.11 -12.46
CA VAL A 111 -18.85 1.18 -11.46
C VAL A 111 -19.11 2.54 -12.11
N ARG A 112 -19.96 3.34 -11.49
CA ARG A 112 -20.39 4.64 -12.02
C ARG A 112 -19.49 5.76 -11.51
N ASN A 113 -19.48 6.89 -12.22
CA ASN A 113 -18.80 8.08 -11.76
C ASN A 113 -19.31 8.51 -10.38
N GLY A 114 -18.41 8.82 -9.45
CA GLY A 114 -18.72 9.10 -8.05
C GLY A 114 -18.83 7.84 -7.17
N GLU A 115 -18.40 6.67 -7.63
CA GLU A 115 -18.38 5.43 -6.86
C GLU A 115 -16.96 4.89 -6.68
N MET A 116 -16.74 4.22 -5.55
CA MET A 116 -15.52 3.50 -5.18
C MET A 116 -15.86 2.09 -4.70
N LEU A 117 -14.99 1.12 -5.00
CA LEU A 117 -15.04 -0.25 -4.49
C LEU A 117 -13.74 -0.55 -3.74
N TRP A 118 -13.87 -1.28 -2.64
CA TRP A 118 -12.74 -1.86 -1.92
C TRP A 118 -12.47 -3.27 -2.41
N LEU A 119 -11.25 -3.56 -2.84
CA LEU A 119 -10.83 -4.86 -3.37
C LEU A 119 -10.07 -5.70 -2.33
N GLY A 120 -10.19 -5.32 -1.06
CA GLY A 120 -9.49 -5.92 0.09
C GLY A 120 -8.14 -5.25 0.36
N HIS A 121 -7.67 -5.33 1.61
CA HIS A 121 -6.42 -4.69 2.06
C HIS A 121 -6.43 -3.19 1.79
N SER A 122 -5.49 -2.67 1.00
CA SER A 122 -5.42 -1.28 0.56
C SER A 122 -5.74 -1.09 -0.93
N ALA A 123 -6.32 -2.11 -1.58
CA ALA A 123 -6.66 -2.06 -3.00
C ALA A 123 -8.05 -1.41 -3.22
N PHE A 124 -8.12 -0.43 -4.11
CA PHE A 124 -9.36 0.26 -4.46
C PHE A 124 -9.53 0.43 -5.96
N TYR A 125 -10.78 0.49 -6.40
CA TYR A 125 -11.13 0.94 -7.74
C TYR A 125 -12.21 2.01 -7.65
N LEU A 126 -11.99 3.16 -8.28
CA LEU A 126 -12.94 4.27 -8.27
C LEU A 126 -13.10 4.90 -9.65
N ARG A 127 -14.25 5.56 -9.83
CA ARG A 127 -14.57 6.36 -11.00
C ARG A 127 -14.85 7.79 -10.55
N ALA A 128 -14.06 8.76 -11.01
CA ALA A 128 -14.18 10.16 -10.63
C ALA A 128 -13.84 11.07 -11.81
N GLU A 129 -14.62 12.13 -12.02
CA GLU A 129 -14.50 13.05 -13.16
C GLU A 129 -14.30 12.34 -14.52
N GLY A 130 -15.01 11.23 -14.72
CA GLY A 130 -14.97 10.42 -15.94
C GLY A 130 -13.79 9.46 -16.05
N LEU A 131 -12.81 9.51 -15.15
CA LEU A 131 -11.63 8.65 -15.14
C LEU A 131 -11.86 7.33 -14.39
N SER A 132 -11.32 6.22 -14.88
CA SER A 132 -11.13 4.97 -14.12
C SER A 132 -9.78 4.95 -13.41
N ILE A 133 -9.80 4.70 -12.11
CA ILE A 133 -8.61 4.77 -11.25
C ILE A 133 -8.53 3.50 -10.42
N ALA A 134 -7.39 2.82 -10.44
CA ALA A 134 -7.05 1.77 -9.48
C ALA A 134 -5.98 2.28 -8.53
N VAL A 135 -6.12 1.98 -7.24
CA VAL A 135 -5.15 2.31 -6.19
C VAL A 135 -4.64 1.02 -5.60
N ASP A 136 -3.31 0.86 -5.55
CA ASP A 136 -2.62 -0.30 -4.96
C ASP A 136 -3.31 -1.64 -5.26
N PRO A 137 -3.52 -2.02 -6.54
CA PRO A 137 -4.29 -3.20 -6.89
C PRO A 137 -3.50 -4.50 -6.62
N ALA A 138 -3.14 -4.75 -5.36
CA ALA A 138 -2.52 -5.98 -4.91
C ALA A 138 -3.57 -7.07 -4.79
N LEU A 139 -3.60 -7.97 -5.75
CA LEU A 139 -4.59 -9.05 -5.88
C LEU A 139 -3.96 -10.44 -5.68
N ALA A 140 -2.64 -10.56 -5.78
CA ALA A 140 -1.88 -11.77 -5.55
C ALA A 140 -1.35 -11.88 -4.10
N ALA A 141 -0.42 -12.82 -3.87
CA ALA A 141 0.27 -12.96 -2.59
C ALA A 141 1.12 -11.72 -2.28
N ALA A 142 1.18 -11.34 -1.01
CA ALA A 142 2.01 -10.24 -0.51
C ALA A 142 3.49 -10.65 -0.35
N CYS A 143 3.98 -11.55 -1.20
CA CYS A 143 5.32 -12.12 -1.14
C CYS A 143 5.70 -12.73 -2.50
N PRO A 144 6.95 -12.59 -2.95
CA PRO A 144 7.42 -13.27 -4.16
C PRO A 144 7.68 -14.77 -3.93
N ILE A 145 7.59 -15.26 -2.68
CA ILE A 145 7.82 -16.67 -2.33
C ILE A 145 6.47 -17.40 -2.37
N PRO A 146 6.28 -18.38 -3.28
CA PRO A 146 5.02 -19.10 -3.39
C PRO A 146 4.55 -19.72 -2.07
N GLY A 147 3.28 -19.53 -1.71
CA GLY A 147 2.67 -20.08 -0.50
C GLY A 147 2.87 -19.24 0.77
N PHE A 148 3.60 -18.12 0.69
CA PHE A 148 3.77 -17.18 1.79
C PHE A 148 2.90 -15.94 1.60
N PHE A 149 2.30 -15.47 2.70
CA PHE A 149 1.43 -14.29 2.73
C PHE A 149 0.35 -14.27 1.63
N GLU A 150 -0.23 -15.45 1.38
CA GLU A 150 -1.39 -15.61 0.51
C GLU A 150 -2.61 -14.86 1.07
N PRO A 151 -3.49 -14.33 0.19
CA PRO A 151 -4.76 -13.78 0.63
C PRO A 151 -5.59 -14.83 1.40
N PHE A 152 -6.41 -14.36 2.33
CA PHE A 152 -7.43 -15.18 2.97
C PHE A 152 -8.45 -15.65 1.93
N LYS A 153 -9.01 -16.84 2.14
CA LYS A 153 -10.11 -17.33 1.30
C LYS A 153 -11.24 -16.29 1.29
N GLY A 154 -11.72 -15.92 0.11
CA GLY A 154 -12.78 -14.92 -0.04
C GLY A 154 -12.29 -13.47 -0.12
N ALA A 155 -11.02 -13.21 0.22
CA ALA A 155 -10.38 -11.91 0.00
C ALA A 155 -9.62 -11.83 -1.34
N ASP A 156 -9.60 -12.94 -2.10
CA ASP A 156 -8.97 -13.16 -3.40
C ASP A 156 -9.96 -13.16 -4.57
N VAL A 157 -11.14 -12.56 -4.38
CA VAL A 157 -12.24 -12.64 -5.37
C VAL A 157 -11.97 -11.84 -6.63
N TYR A 158 -11.03 -10.90 -6.61
CA TYR A 158 -10.59 -10.10 -7.76
C TYR A 158 -9.24 -10.56 -8.29
N ARG A 159 -9.12 -10.56 -9.61
CA ARG A 159 -7.91 -10.88 -10.38
C ARG A 159 -7.61 -9.76 -11.38
N ALA A 160 -6.40 -9.79 -11.95
CA ALA A 160 -5.96 -8.79 -12.92
C ALA A 160 -6.85 -8.72 -14.17
N GLU A 161 -7.51 -9.81 -14.56
CA GLU A 161 -8.44 -9.85 -15.69
C GLU A 161 -9.70 -9.03 -15.44
N ASP A 162 -10.12 -8.89 -14.17
CA ASP A 162 -11.30 -8.13 -13.79
C ASP A 162 -11.10 -6.61 -13.90
N ILE A 163 -9.85 -6.13 -13.91
CA ILE A 163 -9.52 -4.71 -13.97
C ILE A 163 -9.80 -4.18 -15.38
N PRO A 164 -10.78 -3.29 -15.60
CA PRO A 164 -11.02 -2.71 -16.91
C PRO A 164 -9.87 -1.76 -17.30
N PRO A 165 -9.84 -1.24 -18.55
CA PRO A 165 -8.90 -0.19 -18.91
C PRO A 165 -8.89 0.97 -17.90
N LEU A 166 -7.68 1.35 -17.48
CA LEU A 166 -7.43 2.36 -16.47
C LEU A 166 -6.92 3.65 -17.12
N ASP A 167 -7.56 4.76 -16.77
CA ASP A 167 -6.99 6.08 -17.04
C ASP A 167 -5.81 6.35 -16.11
N VAL A 168 -5.91 5.95 -14.85
CA VAL A 168 -4.86 6.14 -13.84
C VAL A 168 -4.66 4.88 -13.01
N LEU A 169 -3.40 4.45 -12.87
CA LEU A 169 -2.94 3.53 -11.84
C LEU A 169 -2.17 4.35 -10.79
N LEU A 170 -2.64 4.33 -9.55
CA LEU A 170 -2.01 4.99 -8.41
C LEU A 170 -1.35 3.96 -7.51
N ILE A 171 -0.10 4.22 -7.12
CA ILE A 171 0.66 3.39 -6.16
C ILE A 171 1.11 4.26 -4.98
N THR A 172 0.95 3.76 -3.75
CA THR A 172 1.39 4.43 -2.51
C THR A 172 2.85 4.19 -2.17
N HIS A 173 3.34 2.97 -2.37
CA HIS A 173 4.74 2.59 -2.12
C HIS A 173 5.04 1.22 -2.73
N ASP A 174 6.28 0.75 -2.59
CA ASP A 174 6.78 -0.41 -3.33
C ASP A 174 6.66 -1.77 -2.61
N HIS A 175 5.98 -1.89 -1.46
CA HIS A 175 5.78 -3.19 -0.82
C HIS A 175 4.89 -4.13 -1.64
N TYR A 176 5.04 -5.44 -1.45
CA TYR A 176 4.39 -6.46 -2.28
C TYR A 176 2.86 -6.50 -2.13
N ASP A 177 2.33 -6.09 -0.99
CA ASP A 177 0.90 -5.96 -0.70
C ASP A 177 0.26 -4.65 -1.21
N HIS A 178 1.04 -3.80 -1.91
CA HIS A 178 0.58 -2.58 -2.56
C HIS A 178 0.96 -2.54 -4.05
N LEU A 179 2.21 -2.89 -4.35
CA LEU A 179 2.79 -3.01 -5.68
C LEU A 179 2.98 -4.48 -6.04
N ASP A 180 1.89 -5.10 -6.51
CA ASP A 180 1.81 -6.50 -6.90
C ASP A 180 2.27 -6.69 -8.36
N TYR A 181 3.45 -7.30 -8.55
CA TYR A 181 4.02 -7.53 -9.88
C TYR A 181 3.09 -8.36 -10.79
N PRO A 182 2.59 -9.55 -10.38
CA PRO A 182 1.62 -10.30 -11.18
C PRO A 182 0.47 -9.44 -11.73
N THR A 183 -0.14 -8.62 -10.87
CA THR A 183 -1.25 -7.76 -11.30
C THR A 183 -0.77 -6.64 -12.23
N ILE A 184 0.27 -5.91 -11.85
CA ILE A 184 0.78 -4.77 -12.62
C ILE A 184 1.32 -5.19 -13.99
N ALA A 185 1.95 -6.36 -14.11
CA ALA A 185 2.40 -6.89 -15.39
C ALA A 185 1.22 -7.24 -16.30
N ALA A 186 0.17 -7.88 -15.75
CA ALA A 186 -1.00 -8.33 -16.50
C ALA A 186 -1.92 -7.19 -16.98
N ILE A 187 -1.94 -6.05 -16.29
CA ILE A 187 -2.74 -4.88 -16.69
C ILE A 187 -1.97 -3.85 -17.53
N ARG A 188 -0.66 -4.03 -17.76
CA ARG A 188 0.22 -3.03 -18.38
C ARG A 188 -0.32 -2.40 -19.66
N SER A 189 -0.83 -3.20 -20.59
CA SER A 189 -1.36 -2.71 -21.88
C SER A 189 -2.67 -1.92 -21.75
N ARG A 190 -3.33 -1.99 -20.59
CA ARG A 190 -4.62 -1.37 -20.27
C ARG A 190 -4.51 -0.11 -19.42
N VAL A 191 -3.29 0.30 -19.04
CA VAL A 191 -3.03 1.49 -18.21
C VAL A 191 -2.55 2.66 -19.08
N LYS A 192 -3.24 3.80 -18.99
CA LYS A 192 -2.85 5.02 -19.70
C LYS A 192 -1.79 5.83 -18.96
N ARG A 193 -1.92 5.97 -17.65
CA ARG A 193 -0.99 6.72 -16.79
C ARG A 193 -0.75 6.01 -15.48
N VAL A 194 0.51 6.02 -15.02
CA VAL A 194 0.90 5.62 -13.67
C VAL A 194 1.24 6.87 -12.87
N VAL A 195 0.75 6.97 -11.65
CA VAL A 195 1.17 7.98 -10.67
C VAL A 195 1.69 7.27 -9.44
N CYS A 196 2.88 7.63 -8.98
CA CYS A 196 3.53 6.98 -7.84
C CYS A 196 4.53 7.93 -7.16
N PRO A 197 5.02 7.61 -5.96
CA PRO A 197 6.13 8.35 -5.36
C PRO A 197 7.44 8.16 -6.10
N LEU A 198 8.35 9.12 -5.93
CA LEU A 198 9.67 9.12 -6.53
C LEU A 198 10.48 7.85 -6.22
N GLY A 199 11.06 7.24 -7.24
CA GLY A 199 11.83 6.00 -7.17
C GLY A 199 11.01 4.78 -7.59
N VAL A 200 9.71 4.75 -7.31
CA VAL A 200 8.81 3.62 -7.64
C VAL A 200 8.69 3.44 -9.16
N GLY A 201 8.79 4.51 -9.94
CA GLY A 201 8.73 4.46 -11.40
C GLY A 201 9.80 3.56 -12.03
N ALA A 202 10.95 3.38 -11.38
CA ALA A 202 11.99 2.47 -11.85
C ALA A 202 11.53 1.01 -11.91
N HIS A 203 10.60 0.58 -11.05
CA HIS A 203 10.02 -0.76 -11.12
C HIS A 203 9.11 -0.92 -12.33
N PHE A 204 8.26 0.07 -12.59
CA PHE A 204 7.39 0.09 -13.76
C PHE A 204 8.18 0.04 -15.08
N GLU A 205 9.24 0.84 -15.20
CA GLU A 205 10.13 0.82 -16.37
C GLU A 205 10.77 -0.55 -16.58
N ALA A 206 11.28 -1.16 -15.51
CA ALA A 206 11.85 -2.51 -15.56
C ALA A 206 10.82 -3.58 -15.96
N TRP A 207 9.54 -3.35 -15.65
CA TRP A 207 8.42 -4.20 -16.05
C TRP A 207 7.82 -3.83 -17.42
N GLY A 208 8.50 -2.95 -18.17
CA GLY A 208 8.17 -2.62 -19.56
C GLY A 208 7.06 -1.59 -19.72
N TYR A 209 6.73 -0.82 -18.68
CA TYR A 209 5.91 0.38 -18.86
C TYR A 209 6.70 1.45 -19.61
N ASP A 210 5.97 2.22 -20.41
CA ASP A 210 6.50 3.37 -21.11
C ASP A 210 6.82 4.49 -20.10
N PRO A 211 8.09 4.95 -19.99
CA PRO A 211 8.47 6.03 -19.07
C PRO A 211 7.64 7.30 -19.22
N GLU A 212 7.17 7.63 -20.44
CA GLU A 212 6.36 8.82 -20.71
C GLU A 212 4.98 8.78 -20.03
N ARG A 213 4.52 7.59 -19.64
CA ARG A 213 3.25 7.38 -18.94
C ARG A 213 3.39 7.39 -17.42
N ILE A 214 4.62 7.47 -16.90
CA ILE A 214 4.90 7.40 -15.47
C ILE A 214 5.09 8.80 -14.93
N THR A 215 4.28 9.17 -13.95
CA THR A 215 4.42 10.42 -13.19
C THR A 215 4.87 10.09 -11.78
N GLU A 216 6.11 10.44 -11.47
CA GLU A 216 6.66 10.34 -10.12
C GLU A 216 6.46 11.65 -9.35
N THR A 217 6.02 11.54 -8.11
CA THR A 217 5.72 12.67 -7.22
C THR A 217 6.56 12.61 -5.96
N VAL A 218 6.87 13.76 -5.38
CA VAL A 218 7.37 13.85 -4.00
C VAL A 218 6.33 14.46 -3.08
N TRP A 219 6.53 14.39 -1.77
CA TRP A 219 5.57 14.93 -0.82
C TRP A 219 5.28 16.40 -1.07
N TYR A 220 3.99 16.74 -0.97
CA TYR A 220 3.38 18.03 -1.24
C TYR A 220 3.34 18.46 -2.71
N GLU A 221 3.77 17.62 -3.65
CA GLU A 221 3.50 17.84 -5.07
C GLU A 221 2.08 17.40 -5.45
N SER A 222 1.47 18.18 -6.34
CA SER A 222 0.15 17.89 -6.90
C SER A 222 0.23 17.56 -8.39
N VAL A 223 -0.60 16.61 -8.82
CA VAL A 223 -0.76 16.20 -10.21
C VAL A 223 -2.22 16.40 -10.60
N ARG A 224 -2.45 17.26 -11.58
CA ARG A 224 -3.77 17.41 -12.20
C ARG A 224 -4.04 16.21 -13.12
N LEU A 225 -5.08 15.43 -12.82
CA LEU A 225 -5.49 14.25 -13.59
C LEU A 225 -6.58 14.60 -14.60
N ALA A 226 -7.50 15.50 -14.24
CA ALA A 226 -8.54 16.09 -15.08
C ALA A 226 -8.83 17.53 -14.59
N PRO A 227 -9.61 18.36 -15.32
CA PRO A 227 -9.88 19.75 -14.91
C PRO A 227 -10.31 19.91 -13.45
N ASN A 228 -11.23 19.05 -12.99
CA ASN A 228 -11.75 19.05 -11.63
C ASN A 228 -11.22 17.88 -10.78
N LEU A 229 -10.11 17.26 -11.17
CA LEU A 229 -9.51 16.15 -10.42
C LEU A 229 -8.02 16.38 -10.24
N GLU A 230 -7.64 16.69 -9.01
CA GLU A 230 -6.25 16.84 -8.61
C GLU A 230 -5.88 15.81 -7.55
N LEU A 231 -4.66 15.28 -7.65
CA LEU A 231 -4.09 14.36 -6.68
C LEU A 231 -2.89 15.02 -6.03
N THR A 232 -2.83 15.09 -4.71
CA THR A 232 -1.66 15.60 -3.97
C THR A 232 -0.97 14.46 -3.23
N CYS A 233 0.33 14.30 -3.45
CA CYS A 233 1.18 13.36 -2.74
C CYS A 233 1.47 13.87 -1.33
N LEU A 234 1.27 13.05 -0.30
CA LEU A 234 1.34 13.47 1.09
C LEU A 234 2.29 12.59 1.90
N PRO A 235 2.95 13.14 2.93
CA PRO A 235 3.79 12.35 3.81
C PRO A 235 3.02 11.26 4.54
N SER A 236 3.68 10.13 4.72
CA SER A 236 3.30 9.09 5.68
C SER A 236 4.53 8.65 6.49
N GLN A 237 4.30 8.10 7.69
CA GLN A 237 5.35 7.57 8.55
C GLN A 237 5.57 6.08 8.25
N HIS A 238 6.29 5.75 7.18
CA HIS A 238 6.46 4.36 6.74
C HIS A 238 7.88 4.11 6.22
N PHE A 239 8.04 3.09 5.39
CA PHE A 239 9.31 2.67 4.81
C PHE A 239 9.05 2.02 3.45
N SER A 240 10.10 1.67 2.71
CA SER A 240 9.97 0.95 1.44
C SER A 240 10.98 -0.18 1.33
N GLY A 241 10.74 -1.12 0.41
CA GLY A 241 11.71 -2.16 0.10
C GLY A 241 11.12 -3.39 -0.56
N ARG A 242 11.68 -3.74 -1.71
CA ARG A 242 11.47 -5.04 -2.39
C ARG A 242 12.66 -5.99 -2.26
N THR A 243 13.79 -5.49 -1.74
CA THR A 243 15.07 -6.22 -1.63
C THR A 243 15.63 -6.12 -0.22
N MET A 244 16.86 -6.59 0.00
CA MET A 244 17.57 -6.42 1.28
C MET A 244 17.91 -4.96 1.59
N THR A 245 17.93 -4.08 0.58
CA THR A 245 18.11 -2.63 0.75
C THR A 245 16.74 -1.98 0.84
N MET A 246 16.49 -1.29 1.96
CA MET A 246 15.23 -0.60 2.26
C MET A 246 15.32 0.90 1.95
N ASN A 247 14.15 1.53 1.86
CA ASN A 247 13.95 2.97 1.75
C ASN A 247 14.59 3.58 0.52
N THR A 248 14.77 2.79 -0.54
CA THR A 248 15.38 3.25 -1.78
C THR A 248 14.40 4.02 -2.66
N THR A 249 13.11 3.88 -2.41
CA THR A 249 11.99 4.56 -3.06
C THR A 249 11.17 5.34 -2.02
N LEU A 250 10.43 6.37 -2.43
CA LEU A 250 9.56 7.12 -1.55
C LEU A 250 8.24 6.35 -1.30
N TRP A 251 7.57 6.64 -0.19
CA TRP A 251 6.23 6.16 0.18
C TRP A 251 5.32 7.36 0.44
N ALA A 252 4.01 7.24 0.23
CA ALA A 252 3.09 8.37 0.41
C ALA A 252 1.66 7.95 0.73
N GLY A 253 0.94 8.86 1.39
CA GLY A 253 -0.51 8.96 1.28
C GLY A 253 -0.90 9.90 0.13
N PHE A 254 -2.19 10.00 -0.17
CA PHE A 254 -2.70 10.86 -1.24
C PHE A 254 -4.00 11.55 -0.87
N MET A 255 -4.15 12.80 -1.30
CA MET A 255 -5.43 13.52 -1.29
C MET A 255 -5.94 13.65 -2.71
N PHE A 256 -7.13 13.12 -2.98
CA PHE A 256 -7.91 13.46 -4.15
C PHE A 256 -8.79 14.69 -3.85
N ASP A 257 -8.65 15.72 -4.68
CA ASP A 257 -9.60 16.82 -4.78
C ASP A 257 -10.48 16.60 -6.02
N ILE A 258 -11.72 16.17 -5.79
CA ILE A 258 -12.70 15.79 -6.81
C ILE A 258 -13.78 16.87 -6.84
N ALA A 259 -13.61 17.89 -7.69
CA ALA A 259 -14.51 19.03 -7.79
C ALA A 259 -14.82 19.69 -6.43
N GLY A 260 -13.83 19.76 -5.53
CA GLY A 260 -13.96 20.28 -4.18
C GLY A 260 -14.13 19.20 -3.10
N TYR A 261 -14.60 18.00 -3.45
CA TYR A 261 -14.73 16.86 -2.53
C TYR A 261 -13.36 16.28 -2.17
N LYS A 262 -13.08 16.13 -0.88
CA LYS A 262 -11.76 15.67 -0.38
C LYS A 262 -11.81 14.20 0.04
N LEU A 263 -11.16 13.34 -0.75
CA LEU A 263 -10.91 11.93 -0.43
C LEU A 263 -9.43 11.75 -0.05
N TYR A 264 -9.19 11.46 1.22
CA TYR A 264 -7.85 11.17 1.73
C TYR A 264 -7.60 9.66 1.80
N LEU A 265 -6.50 9.19 1.23
CA LEU A 265 -5.98 7.84 1.40
C LEU A 265 -4.67 7.95 2.17
N SER A 266 -4.57 7.35 3.37
CA SER A 266 -3.36 7.49 4.19
C SER A 266 -2.13 6.81 3.61
N GLY A 267 -2.33 5.80 2.75
CA GLY A 267 -1.32 4.76 2.55
C GLY A 267 -1.06 4.02 3.86
N ASP A 268 0.10 3.39 3.96
CA ASP A 268 0.57 2.77 5.20
C ASP A 268 1.41 3.75 5.99
N GLY A 269 1.35 3.69 7.32
CA GLY A 269 2.22 4.47 8.18
C GLY A 269 1.83 4.48 9.64
N GLY A 270 2.80 4.75 10.51
CA GLY A 270 2.56 5.04 11.92
C GLY A 270 2.02 6.46 12.15
N TYR A 271 1.70 6.78 13.40
CA TYR A 271 1.24 8.14 13.71
C TYR A 271 2.37 9.15 13.73
N GLY A 272 2.08 10.37 13.26
CA GLY A 272 2.95 11.52 13.33
C GLY A 272 2.22 12.83 13.00
N PRO A 273 2.92 13.97 13.00
CA PRO A 273 2.33 15.30 12.81
C PRO A 273 1.71 15.51 11.42
N HIS A 274 2.01 14.63 10.47
CA HIS A 274 1.50 14.71 9.10
C HIS A 274 -0.03 14.63 9.05
N PHE A 275 -0.69 13.87 9.94
CA PHE A 275 -2.15 13.79 9.97
C PHE A 275 -2.81 15.13 10.28
N LYS A 276 -2.30 15.85 11.28
CA LYS A 276 -2.76 17.21 11.57
C LYS A 276 -2.42 18.17 10.42
N ALA A 277 -1.23 18.04 9.83
CA ALA A 277 -0.84 18.88 8.68
C ALA A 277 -1.77 18.69 7.47
N VAL A 278 -2.26 17.46 7.23
CA VAL A 278 -3.27 17.17 6.19
C VAL A 278 -4.57 17.93 6.46
N ARG A 279 -5.07 17.92 7.70
CA ARG A 279 -6.24 18.72 8.09
C ARG A 279 -6.00 20.22 7.90
N ASP A 280 -4.84 20.71 8.33
CA ASP A 280 -4.51 22.13 8.25
C ASP A 280 -4.39 22.61 6.78
N MET A 281 -3.92 21.74 5.86
CA MET A 281 -3.75 22.05 4.44
C MET A 281 -5.06 22.01 3.63
N PHE A 282 -5.89 20.99 3.86
CA PHE A 282 -7.08 20.75 3.03
C PHE A 282 -8.40 21.19 3.69
N GLY A 283 -8.37 21.56 4.96
CA GLY A 283 -9.58 21.88 5.72
C GLY A 283 -10.45 20.65 5.93
N ARG A 284 -11.75 20.78 5.62
CA ARG A 284 -12.68 19.66 5.79
C ARG A 284 -12.33 18.53 4.82
N ILE A 285 -12.21 17.32 5.37
CA ILE A 285 -12.04 16.09 4.61
C ILE A 285 -13.37 15.35 4.59
N ASP A 286 -13.90 15.06 3.41
CA ASP A 286 -15.23 14.45 3.28
C ASP A 286 -15.18 12.95 3.54
N PHE A 287 -14.13 12.30 3.05
CA PHE A 287 -13.93 10.88 3.27
C PHE A 287 -12.45 10.57 3.46
N ALA A 288 -12.11 9.87 4.54
CA ALA A 288 -10.77 9.37 4.77
C ALA A 288 -10.77 7.84 4.79
N VAL A 289 -9.79 7.26 4.11
CA VAL A 289 -9.44 5.84 4.19
C VAL A 289 -8.12 5.77 4.97
N LEU A 290 -8.16 5.14 6.14
CA LEU A 290 -7.01 5.04 7.05
C LEU A 290 -6.63 3.57 7.25
N GLU A 291 -5.34 3.25 7.12
CA GLU A 291 -4.82 1.93 7.50
C GLU A 291 -5.12 1.65 8.98
N ASP A 292 -5.62 0.47 9.30
CA ASP A 292 -5.89 0.05 10.69
C ASP A 292 -5.30 -1.32 11.02
N GLY A 293 -4.70 -1.97 10.03
CA GLY A 293 -4.20 -3.34 10.10
C GLY A 293 -2.70 -3.42 10.25
N GLN A 294 -2.23 -4.66 10.34
CA GLN A 294 -0.82 -5.03 10.32
C GLN A 294 0.08 -4.36 11.38
N TYR A 295 -0.49 -3.74 12.39
CA TYR A 295 0.24 -3.15 13.51
C TYR A 295 0.80 -4.21 14.46
N ASN A 296 1.90 -3.87 15.11
CA ASN A 296 2.48 -4.63 16.22
C ASN A 296 3.37 -3.70 17.03
N LYS A 297 3.62 -4.02 18.31
CA LYS A 297 4.41 -3.12 19.18
C LYS A 297 5.83 -2.94 18.65
N GLU A 298 6.38 -3.99 18.04
CA GLU A 298 7.73 -4.11 17.50
C GLU A 298 8.00 -3.23 16.28
N TRP A 299 6.95 -2.76 15.60
CA TRP A 299 7.03 -1.84 14.44
C TRP A 299 5.92 -0.78 14.48
N SER A 300 5.55 -0.37 15.70
CA SER A 300 4.51 0.64 15.95
C SER A 300 4.83 2.04 15.41
N ASP A 301 6.05 2.26 14.93
CA ASP A 301 6.46 3.48 14.25
C ASP A 301 6.05 3.53 12.78
N ILE A 302 5.61 2.42 12.18
CA ILE A 302 5.28 2.34 10.75
C ILE A 302 3.87 1.83 10.42
N HIS A 303 3.07 1.44 11.43
CA HIS A 303 1.66 1.10 11.29
C HIS A 303 0.88 1.65 12.48
N LEU A 304 -0.39 2.03 12.26
CA LEU A 304 -1.22 2.62 13.30
C LEU A 304 -1.64 1.56 14.32
N MET A 305 -1.08 1.65 15.53
CA MET A 305 -1.67 0.97 16.69
C MET A 305 -3.09 1.51 16.93
N PRO A 306 -4.03 0.72 17.49
CA PRO A 306 -5.41 1.20 17.73
C PRO A 306 -5.52 2.55 18.44
N ALA A 307 -4.68 2.83 19.44
CA ALA A 307 -4.67 4.12 20.11
C ALA A 307 -4.19 5.26 19.20
N ASP A 308 -3.17 5.00 18.38
CA ASP A 308 -2.60 5.94 17.43
C ASP A 308 -3.57 6.21 16.26
N TRP A 309 -4.34 5.19 15.85
CA TRP A 309 -5.41 5.32 14.87
C TRP A 309 -6.50 6.31 15.32
N LYS A 310 -6.89 6.24 16.60
CA LYS A 310 -7.83 7.21 17.20
C LYS A 310 -7.27 8.63 17.19
N LEU A 311 -5.97 8.80 17.45
CA LEU A 311 -5.30 10.11 17.40
C LEU A 311 -5.29 10.64 15.96
N ALA A 312 -4.88 9.83 14.98
CA ALA A 312 -4.90 10.18 13.57
C ALA A 312 -6.31 10.60 13.12
N LEU A 313 -7.31 9.81 13.49
CA LEU A 313 -8.72 10.10 13.21
C LEU A 313 -9.18 11.43 13.83
N THR A 314 -8.74 11.74 15.05
CA THR A 314 -9.07 13.00 15.74
C THR A 314 -8.41 14.19 15.07
N ASP A 315 -7.16 14.06 14.64
CA ASP A 315 -6.40 15.13 13.98
C ASP A 315 -6.94 15.47 12.59
N ILE A 316 -7.34 14.44 11.83
CA ILE A 316 -7.90 14.60 10.49
C ILE A 316 -9.36 15.08 10.56
N ALA A 317 -10.12 14.54 11.52
CA ALA A 317 -11.54 14.79 11.74
C ALA A 317 -12.39 14.76 10.45
N PRO A 318 -12.35 13.68 9.65
CA PRO A 318 -13.09 13.58 8.40
C PRO A 318 -14.61 13.49 8.67
N ALA A 319 -15.43 13.78 7.65
CA ALA A 319 -16.88 13.62 7.76
C ALA A 319 -17.30 12.14 7.84
N VAL A 320 -16.57 11.25 7.15
CA VAL A 320 -16.70 9.79 7.25
C VAL A 320 -15.30 9.16 7.19
N VAL A 321 -15.06 8.07 7.92
CA VAL A 321 -13.83 7.28 7.85
C VAL A 321 -14.10 5.83 7.42
N MET A 322 -13.17 5.24 6.68
CA MET A 322 -13.12 3.81 6.37
C MET A 322 -11.77 3.23 6.84
N PRO A 323 -11.74 2.21 7.70
CA PRO A 323 -10.52 1.43 7.94
C PRO A 323 -10.14 0.60 6.71
N CYS A 324 -8.84 0.44 6.44
CA CYS A 324 -8.28 -0.42 5.39
C CYS A 324 -7.02 -1.16 5.86
N HIS A 325 -6.31 -1.87 4.96
CA HIS A 325 -5.11 -2.67 5.27
C HIS A 325 -5.36 -3.92 6.16
N ASN A 326 -6.64 -4.24 6.36
CA ASN A 326 -7.11 -5.43 7.07
C ASN A 326 -7.77 -6.45 6.12
N ALA A 327 -8.25 -7.56 6.68
CA ALA A 327 -9.13 -8.55 6.05
C ALA A 327 -8.60 -9.33 4.83
N LYS A 328 -7.34 -9.14 4.41
CA LYS A 328 -6.77 -9.86 3.26
C LYS A 328 -5.58 -10.74 3.60
N TYR A 329 -4.61 -10.22 4.34
CA TYR A 329 -3.35 -10.92 4.60
C TYR A 329 -3.06 -11.03 6.09
N ALA A 330 -2.29 -12.05 6.46
CA ALA A 330 -1.69 -12.18 7.78
C ALA A 330 -0.24 -11.67 7.75
N LEU A 331 -0.06 -10.34 7.72
CA LEU A 331 1.25 -9.67 7.74
C LEU A 331 1.64 -9.20 9.15
N SER A 332 0.78 -9.42 10.13
CA SER A 332 1.04 -9.18 11.54
C SER A 332 0.46 -10.31 12.40
N ARG A 333 0.45 -10.10 13.72
CA ARG A 333 0.13 -11.07 14.76
C ARG A 333 -1.17 -10.77 15.49
N HIS A 334 -1.85 -9.67 15.19
CA HIS A 334 -3.17 -9.40 15.75
C HIS A 334 -4.18 -10.41 15.18
N VAL A 335 -5.27 -10.61 15.91
CA VAL A 335 -6.41 -11.40 15.40
C VAL A 335 -6.99 -10.67 14.18
N TRP A 336 -7.40 -11.39 13.13
CA TRP A 336 -7.77 -10.74 11.87
C TRP A 336 -8.97 -9.80 11.97
N THR A 337 -9.87 -10.01 12.94
CA THR A 337 -11.04 -9.16 13.23
C THR A 337 -10.75 -7.99 14.17
N GLU A 338 -9.58 -7.98 14.83
CA GLU A 338 -9.22 -6.97 15.82
C GLU A 338 -9.13 -5.55 15.22
N PRO A 339 -8.49 -5.32 14.05
CA PRO A 339 -8.45 -4.00 13.40
C PRO A 339 -9.83 -3.37 13.22
N LEU A 340 -10.74 -4.10 12.56
CA LEU A 340 -12.10 -3.65 12.24
C LEU A 340 -12.89 -3.31 13.51
N THR A 341 -12.76 -4.14 14.54
CA THR A 341 -13.43 -3.92 15.84
C THR A 341 -12.88 -2.69 16.53
N ALA A 342 -11.55 -2.54 16.58
CA ALA A 342 -10.89 -1.41 17.20
C ALA A 342 -11.18 -0.10 16.47
N ALA A 343 -11.17 -0.09 15.13
CA ALA A 343 -11.51 1.07 14.32
C ALA A 343 -12.96 1.52 14.56
N LEU A 344 -13.91 0.58 14.62
CA LEU A 344 -15.31 0.86 14.93
C LEU A 344 -15.48 1.49 16.31
N ASP A 345 -14.84 0.94 17.34
CA ASP A 345 -14.93 1.46 18.71
C ASP A 345 -14.24 2.82 18.86
N ASN A 346 -13.09 2.99 18.22
CA ASN A 346 -12.37 4.26 18.18
C ASN A 346 -13.22 5.35 17.52
N ALA A 347 -13.76 5.10 16.32
CA ALA A 347 -14.59 6.04 15.58
C ALA A 347 -15.85 6.44 16.36
N ARG A 348 -16.53 5.47 17.00
CA ARG A 348 -17.64 5.73 17.92
C ARG A 348 -17.24 6.63 19.08
N SER A 349 -16.09 6.39 19.68
CA SER A 349 -15.61 7.15 20.85
C SER A 349 -15.30 8.62 20.54
N VAL A 350 -14.98 8.94 19.28
CA VAL A 350 -14.75 10.33 18.80
C VAL A 350 -15.90 10.87 17.96
N ARG A 351 -17.01 10.14 17.86
CA ARG A 351 -18.25 10.49 17.14
C ARG A 351 -18.03 10.78 15.65
N ILE A 352 -17.12 10.06 15.01
CA ILE A 352 -16.94 10.14 13.56
C ILE A 352 -17.65 8.94 12.90
N PRO A 353 -18.53 9.18 11.91
CA PRO A 353 -19.16 8.11 11.16
C PRO A 353 -18.12 7.20 10.50
N VAL A 354 -18.31 5.89 10.64
CA VAL A 354 -17.43 4.87 10.06
C VAL A 354 -18.18 4.02 9.05
N THR A 355 -17.54 3.70 7.94
CA THR A 355 -18.04 2.77 6.93
C THR A 355 -17.11 1.57 6.81
N THR A 356 -17.69 0.37 6.85
CA THR A 356 -16.99 -0.91 6.76
C THR A 356 -17.65 -1.76 5.66
N PRO A 357 -17.42 -1.43 4.38
CA PRO A 357 -18.02 -2.16 3.27
C PRO A 357 -17.46 -3.59 3.20
N LEU A 358 -18.20 -4.52 2.57
CA LEU A 358 -17.61 -5.80 2.16
C LEU A 358 -16.60 -5.55 1.04
N ILE A 359 -15.63 -6.47 0.90
CA ILE A 359 -14.83 -6.54 -0.33
C ILE A 359 -15.78 -6.62 -1.53
N GLY A 360 -15.59 -5.71 -2.49
CA GLY A 360 -16.37 -5.55 -3.72
C GLY A 360 -17.73 -4.88 -3.56
N SER A 361 -18.08 -4.36 -2.38
CA SER A 361 -19.26 -3.49 -2.22
C SER A 361 -19.02 -2.10 -2.80
N ARG A 362 -20.08 -1.51 -3.37
CA ARG A 362 -20.07 -0.13 -3.86
C ARG A 362 -20.16 0.86 -2.70
N ILE A 363 -19.35 1.90 -2.78
CA ILE A 363 -19.34 3.04 -1.88
C ILE A 363 -19.63 4.26 -2.76
N ALA A 364 -20.75 4.95 -2.52
CA ALA A 364 -21.01 6.22 -3.18
C ALA A 364 -20.18 7.30 -2.48
N LEU A 365 -19.36 8.05 -3.22
CA LEU A 365 -18.55 9.13 -2.63
C LEU A 365 -19.44 10.25 -2.05
N ALA A 366 -20.63 10.46 -2.62
CA ALA A 366 -21.59 11.43 -2.10
C ALA A 366 -22.17 11.04 -0.70
N ASP A 367 -22.17 9.74 -0.38
CA ASP A 367 -22.64 9.23 0.92
C ASP A 367 -21.92 7.91 1.28
N PRO A 368 -20.65 7.99 1.70
CA PRO A 368 -19.85 6.79 1.93
C PRO A 368 -20.30 6.02 3.18
N ALA A 369 -21.00 6.68 4.12
CA ALA A 369 -21.50 6.07 5.34
C ALA A 369 -22.60 5.02 5.08
N ALA A 370 -23.38 5.17 4.00
CA ALA A 370 -24.45 4.24 3.63
C ALA A 370 -23.96 2.81 3.31
N ALA A 371 -22.67 2.64 3.01
CA ALA A 371 -22.09 1.32 2.76
C ALA A 371 -21.71 0.56 4.05
N GLY A 372 -21.79 1.20 5.22
CA GLY A 372 -21.32 0.64 6.49
C GLY A 372 -22.12 -0.57 6.96
N LYS A 373 -21.44 -1.70 7.19
CA LYS A 373 -22.02 -2.93 7.74
C LYS A 373 -21.01 -3.64 8.63
N ILE A 374 -21.45 -4.20 9.75
CA ILE A 374 -20.62 -5.16 10.50
C ILE A 374 -20.79 -6.51 9.83
N TRP A 375 -19.71 -7.04 9.26
CA TRP A 375 -19.75 -8.27 8.46
C TRP A 375 -18.76 -9.35 8.93
N TRP A 376 -17.85 -9.02 9.84
CA TRP A 376 -16.93 -9.96 10.44
C TRP A 376 -17.55 -10.59 11.69
N PRO A 377 -17.16 -11.82 12.06
CA PRO A 377 -17.67 -12.47 13.27
C PRO A 377 -17.07 -11.85 14.54
N GLU A 378 -17.80 -11.95 15.66
CA GLU A 378 -17.29 -11.56 16.98
C GLU A 378 -16.10 -12.44 17.44
N LYS A 379 -16.00 -13.67 16.92
CA LYS A 379 -14.90 -14.62 17.19
C LYS A 379 -14.23 -15.04 15.86
N PRO A 380 -12.90 -15.12 15.80
CA PRO A 380 -12.13 -15.20 14.56
C PRO A 380 -12.25 -16.48 13.73
#